data_AF-A0A7R7VU30-F1
#
_entry.id   AF-A0A7R7VU30-F1
#
_cell.length_a   1.000
_cell.length_b   1.000
_cell.length_c   1.000
_cell.angle_alpha   90.00
_cell.angle_beta   90.00
_cell.angle_gamma   90.00
#
_symmetry.space_group_name_H-M   'P 1'
#
loop_
_entity.id
_entity.type
_entity.pdbx_description
1 polymer ?
#
loop_
_entity_poly.entity_id
_entity_poly.type
_entity_poly.pdbx_seq_one_letter_code
_entity_poly.pdbx_strand_id
1 'polypeptide(L)'
;MEITLTKRAITTRGPTDGYILNEENLIDDAFLPKTYSVRLEKGMFKTAFERTAGPVRPWRQSYAYQLVFDKSPYPPRHEWKDPEDVPEPPFLGFSEWREFCSRSFPSDAE
;
A
#
# COMPACT_ATOMS: atom_id res chain seq x y z
N MET A 1 -2.17 13.92 -8.72
CA MET A 1 -3.34 13.50 -7.91
C MET A 1 -3.08 13.88 -6.48
N GLU A 2 -4.03 14.51 -5.81
CA GLU A 2 -3.93 14.83 -4.38
C GLU A 2 -4.63 13.73 -3.57
N ILE A 3 -3.97 13.25 -2.52
CA ILE A 3 -4.50 12.23 -1.61
C ILE A 3 -4.30 12.71 -0.18
N THR A 4 -5.31 12.50 0.65
CA THR A 4 -5.28 12.83 2.07
C THR A 4 -5.61 11.58 2.88
N LEU A 5 -4.78 11.25 3.87
CA LEU A 5 -5.09 10.20 4.82
C LEU A 5 -6.24 10.67 5.71
N THR A 6 -7.19 9.79 6.05
CA THR A 6 -8.35 10.19 6.87
C THR A 6 -8.23 9.67 8.29
N LYS A 7 -8.69 10.48 9.26
CA LYS A 7 -8.84 10.10 10.67
C LYS A 7 -10.07 9.21 10.93
N ARG A 8 -11.03 9.19 9.99
CA ARG A 8 -12.29 8.44 10.13
C ARG A 8 -12.14 6.94 9.89
N ALA A 9 -12.95 6.15 10.58
CA ALA A 9 -13.14 4.72 10.32
C ALA A 9 -13.77 4.47 8.94
N ILE A 10 -13.40 3.36 8.28
CA ILE A 10 -14.03 2.92 7.04
C ILE A 10 -15.28 2.10 7.38
N THR A 11 -16.42 2.76 7.51
CA THR A 11 -17.69 2.12 7.88
C THR A 11 -18.37 1.35 6.74
N THR A 12 -17.89 1.52 5.50
CA THR A 12 -18.47 0.88 4.31
C THR A 12 -18.12 -0.61 4.18
N ARG A 13 -17.23 -1.14 5.03
CA ARG A 13 -16.75 -2.54 5.00
C ARG A 13 -17.24 -3.40 6.17
N GLY A 14 -18.13 -2.88 7.00
CA GLY A 14 -18.67 -3.55 8.19
C GLY A 14 -18.42 -2.76 9.48
N PRO A 15 -18.74 -3.35 10.65
CA PRO A 15 -18.46 -2.75 11.95
C PRO A 15 -16.96 -2.50 12.14
N THR A 16 -16.62 -1.36 12.74
CA THR A 16 -15.23 -0.96 13.01
C THR A 16 -14.94 -0.86 14.50
N ASP A 17 -15.76 -1.53 15.32
CA ASP A 17 -15.59 -1.56 16.77
C ASP A 17 -14.23 -2.21 17.10
N GLY A 18 -13.40 -1.49 17.87
CA GLY A 18 -12.06 -1.94 18.25
C GLY A 18 -10.96 -1.69 17.21
N TYR A 19 -11.25 -1.01 16.10
CA TYR A 19 -10.21 -0.60 15.15
C TYR A 19 -9.43 0.58 15.73
N ILE A 20 -8.11 0.45 15.75
CA ILE A 20 -7.20 1.56 16.06
C ILE A 20 -7.23 2.53 14.88
N LEU A 21 -7.63 3.77 15.12
CA LEU A 21 -7.65 4.79 14.07
C LEU A 21 -6.25 5.30 13.78
N ASN A 22 -6.03 5.76 12.54
CA ASN A 22 -4.74 6.32 12.13
C ASN A 22 -4.26 7.45 13.06
N GLU A 23 -5.19 8.24 13.62
CA GLU A 23 -4.87 9.35 14.52
C GLU A 23 -4.30 8.90 15.87
N GLU A 24 -4.41 7.63 16.23
CA GLU A 24 -3.78 7.09 17.43
C GLU A 24 -2.26 6.93 17.23
N ASN A 25 -1.82 6.57 16.02
CA ASN A 25 -0.42 6.27 15.70
C ASN A 25 0.33 7.38 14.95
N LEU A 26 -0.39 8.29 14.29
CA LEU A 26 0.19 9.31 13.41
C LEU A 26 0.02 10.73 13.99
N ILE A 27 0.97 11.61 13.67
CA ILE A 27 0.87 13.04 13.98
C ILE A 27 0.00 13.77 12.95
N ASP A 28 -0.39 15.02 13.25
CA ASP A 28 -1.27 15.81 12.37
C ASP A 28 -0.70 16.02 10.96
N ASP A 29 0.62 16.12 10.82
CA ASP A 29 1.30 16.27 9.52
C ASP A 29 1.00 15.11 8.56
N ALA A 30 0.75 13.90 9.08
CA ALA A 30 0.41 12.74 8.26
C ALA A 30 -0.90 12.90 7.48
N PHE A 31 -1.79 13.74 8.00
CA PHE A 31 -3.13 14.01 7.47
C PHE A 31 -3.18 15.25 6.57
N LEU A 32 -2.05 15.92 6.33
CA LEU A 32 -1.99 16.97 5.33
C LEU A 32 -2.11 16.38 3.92
N PRO A 33 -2.79 17.06 2.98
CA PRO A 33 -2.88 16.61 1.60
C PRO A 33 -1.49 16.46 0.96
N LYS A 34 -1.28 15.33 0.28
CA LYS A 34 -0.02 15.02 -0.43
C LYS A 34 -0.28 14.88 -1.92
N THR A 35 0.59 15.47 -2.71
CA THR A 35 0.55 15.37 -4.17
C THR A 35 1.40 14.21 -4.65
N TYR A 36 0.82 13.39 -5.53
CA TYR A 36 1.46 12.23 -6.15
C TYR A 36 1.32 12.27 -7.67
N SER A 37 2.35 11.81 -8.37
CA SER A 37 2.25 11.38 -9.75
C SER A 37 1.90 9.89 -9.77
N VAL A 38 0.73 9.57 -10.31
CA VAL A 38 0.22 8.19 -10.32
C VAL A 38 -0.01 7.74 -11.76
N ARG A 39 0.50 6.55 -12.09
CA ARG A 39 0.32 5.92 -13.41
C ARG A 39 -0.41 4.59 -13.23
N LEU A 40 -1.31 4.30 -14.16
CA LEU A 40 -1.93 2.99 -14.28
C LEU A 40 -1.30 2.25 -15.46
N GLU A 41 -0.65 1.14 -15.18
CA GLU A 41 0.00 0.30 -16.18
C GLU A 41 -0.84 -0.98 -16.42
N LYS A 42 -0.90 -1.43 -17.67
CA LYS A 42 -1.58 -2.67 -18.09
C LYS A 42 -0.54 -3.66 -18.58
N GLY A 43 -0.60 -4.90 -18.11
CA GLY A 43 0.42 -5.91 -18.39
C GLY A 43 0.20 -7.15 -17.54
N MET A 44 1.29 -7.91 -17.32
CA MET A 44 1.30 -9.06 -16.42
C MET A 44 2.25 -8.76 -15.27
N PHE A 45 1.71 -8.45 -14.10
CA PHE A 45 2.48 -7.99 -12.95
C PHE A 45 2.45 -8.98 -11.80
N LYS A 46 3.53 -9.01 -11.01
CA LYS A 46 3.59 -9.61 -9.67
C LYS A 46 3.56 -8.52 -8.62
N THR A 47 2.96 -8.80 -7.47
CA THR A 47 2.91 -7.85 -6.35
C THR A 47 4.32 -7.50 -5.87
N ALA A 48 4.48 -6.33 -5.27
CA ALA A 48 5.78 -5.91 -4.73
C ALA A 48 6.32 -6.94 -3.72
N PHE A 49 5.47 -7.46 -2.84
CA PHE A 49 5.78 -8.56 -1.93
C PHE A 49 6.30 -9.82 -2.64
N GLU A 50 5.63 -10.28 -3.71
CA GLU A 50 6.06 -11.48 -4.44
C GLU A 50 7.45 -11.33 -5.07
N ARG A 51 7.84 -10.12 -5.43
CA ARG A 51 9.15 -9.83 -6.02
C ARG A 51 10.25 -9.70 -4.97
N THR A 52 9.93 -9.33 -3.74
CA THR A 52 10.93 -9.09 -2.68
C THR A 52 11.07 -10.25 -1.69
N ALA A 53 10.03 -11.08 -1.51
CA ALA A 53 10.05 -12.21 -0.57
C ALA A 53 10.84 -13.45 -1.05
N GLY A 54 11.56 -13.37 -2.16
CA GLY A 54 12.39 -14.45 -2.71
C GLY A 54 12.06 -14.78 -4.18
N PRO A 55 12.44 -15.98 -4.67
CA PRO A 55 12.20 -16.36 -6.06
C PRO A 55 10.70 -16.33 -6.40
N VAL A 56 10.33 -15.53 -7.39
CA VAL A 56 8.97 -15.47 -7.90
C VAL A 56 8.59 -16.84 -8.46
N ARG A 57 7.62 -17.50 -7.83
CA ARG A 57 7.19 -18.83 -8.28
C ARG A 57 6.21 -18.70 -9.45
N PRO A 58 6.35 -19.47 -10.54
CA PRO A 58 5.50 -19.32 -11.73
C PRO A 58 4.00 -19.43 -11.45
N TRP A 59 3.60 -20.30 -10.53
CA TRP A 59 2.21 -20.55 -10.15
C TRP A 59 1.58 -19.47 -9.26
N ARG A 60 2.34 -18.44 -8.86
CA ARG A 60 1.78 -17.31 -8.12
C ARG A 60 0.82 -16.51 -8.99
N GLN A 61 -0.18 -15.88 -8.39
CA GLN A 61 -1.13 -15.06 -9.13
C GLN A 61 -0.41 -13.92 -9.87
N SER A 62 -0.75 -13.71 -11.14
CA SER A 62 -0.36 -12.50 -11.88
C SER A 62 -1.53 -11.52 -11.90
N TYR A 63 -1.25 -10.24 -12.14
CA TYR A 63 -2.27 -9.18 -12.16
C TYR A 63 -2.23 -8.40 -13.46
N ALA A 64 -3.41 -7.99 -13.94
CA ALA A 64 -3.57 -7.30 -15.22
C ALA A 64 -3.25 -5.81 -15.17
N TYR A 65 -3.34 -5.22 -13.98
CA TYR A 65 -3.11 -3.81 -13.77
C TYR A 65 -2.18 -3.58 -12.59
N GLN A 66 -1.37 -2.54 -12.71
CA GLN A 66 -0.53 -2.04 -11.64
C GLN A 66 -0.68 -0.52 -11.54
N LEU A 67 -1.03 -0.05 -10.34
CA LEU A 67 -1.00 1.36 -9.98
C LEU A 67 0.39 1.68 -9.43
N VAL A 68 1.07 2.65 -10.03
CA VAL A 68 2.46 3.02 -9.70
C VAL A 68 2.49 4.47 -9.22
N PHE A 69 2.98 4.67 -8.00
CA PHE A 69 3.22 5.99 -7.42
C PHE A 69 4.68 6.40 -7.61
N ASP A 70 4.92 7.71 -7.76
CA ASP A 70 6.26 8.30 -7.72
C ASP A 70 6.96 8.10 -6.35
N LYS A 71 6.20 8.24 -5.26
CA LYS A 71 6.62 8.02 -3.87
C LYS A 71 5.59 7.21 -3.09
N SER A 72 6.00 6.59 -1.99
CA SER A 72 5.08 5.74 -1.21
C SER A 72 3.87 6.53 -0.72
N PRO A 73 2.65 5.98 -0.82
CA PRO A 73 1.46 6.57 -0.22
C PRO A 73 1.36 6.30 1.29
N TYR A 74 2.24 5.49 1.87
CA TYR A 74 2.29 5.24 3.31
C TYR A 74 3.01 6.38 4.07
N PRO A 75 2.63 6.66 5.33
CA PRO A 75 3.29 7.69 6.14
C PRO A 75 4.78 7.38 6.37
N PRO A 76 5.71 8.30 6.06
CA PRO A 76 7.12 8.18 6.44
C PRO A 76 7.30 8.17 7.96
N ARG A 77 8.42 7.63 8.44
CA ARG A 77 8.71 7.42 9.87
C ARG A 77 8.52 8.66 10.76
N HIS A 78 8.86 9.86 10.28
CA HIS A 78 8.70 11.10 11.05
C HIS A 78 7.24 11.55 11.23
N GLU A 79 6.30 10.95 10.50
CA GLU A 79 4.86 11.21 10.64
C GLU A 79 4.19 10.27 11.66
N TRP A 80 4.95 9.37 12.27
CA TRP A 80 4.47 8.51 13.36
C TRP A 80 4.75 9.17 14.70
N LYS A 81 3.86 8.96 15.67
CA LYS A 81 4.03 9.49 17.04
C LYS A 81 5.19 8.84 17.76
N ASP A 82 5.38 7.54 17.55
CA ASP A 82 6.53 6.79 18.04
C ASP A 82 7.34 6.28 16.83
N PRO A 83 8.48 6.94 16.51
CA PRO A 83 9.34 6.53 15.41
C PRO A 83 9.96 5.14 15.60
N GLU A 84 10.06 4.61 16.81
CA GLU A 84 10.63 3.28 17.08
C GLU A 84 9.60 2.16 16.96
N ASP A 85 8.31 2.48 17.09
CA ASP A 85 7.18 1.54 16.97
C ASP A 85 6.49 1.58 15.60
N VAL A 86 7.20 2.07 14.57
CA VAL A 86 6.70 2.03 13.19
C VAL A 86 6.67 0.59 12.70
N PRO A 87 5.53 0.06 12.21
CA PRO A 87 5.48 -1.25 11.62
C PRO A 87 6.44 -1.34 10.43
N GLU A 88 7.37 -2.28 10.47
CA GLU A 88 8.29 -2.56 9.38
C GLU A 88 7.94 -3.90 8.74
N PRO A 89 7.32 -3.92 7.54
CA PRO A 89 7.03 -5.15 6.86
C PRO A 89 8.33 -5.90 6.53
N PRO A 90 8.43 -7.22 6.79
CA PRO A 90 9.70 -7.95 6.78
C PRO A 90 10.39 -8.05 5.40
N PHE A 91 9.69 -7.74 4.31
CA PHE A 91 10.19 -7.92 2.94
C PHE A 91 10.14 -6.66 2.08
N LEU A 92 9.46 -5.60 2.52
CA LEU A 92 9.34 -4.35 1.77
C LEU A 92 8.93 -3.23 2.72
N GLY A 93 9.86 -2.35 3.06
CA GLY A 93 9.60 -1.21 3.93
C GLY A 93 8.55 -0.27 3.33
N PHE A 94 7.82 0.45 4.19
CA PHE A 94 6.77 1.35 3.72
C PHE A 94 7.27 2.41 2.75
N SER A 95 8.50 2.93 2.94
CA SER A 95 9.10 3.94 2.06
C SER A 95 9.30 3.45 0.62
N GLU A 96 9.55 2.16 0.42
CA GLU A 96 9.79 1.55 -0.88
C GLU A 96 8.51 1.07 -1.57
N TRP A 97 7.44 0.86 -0.80
CA TRP A 97 6.17 0.34 -1.28
C TRP A 97 5.39 1.38 -2.09
N ARG A 98 5.47 1.27 -3.43
CA ARG A 98 4.87 2.25 -4.36
C ARG A 98 3.92 1.66 -5.39
N GLU A 99 3.76 0.34 -5.38
CA GLU A 99 3.06 -0.38 -6.43
C GLU A 99 1.93 -1.24 -5.86
N PHE A 100 0.76 -1.12 -6.48
CA PHE A 100 -0.45 -1.83 -6.09
C PHE A 100 -1.03 -2.56 -7.29
N CYS A 101 -1.07 -3.89 -7.22
CA CYS A 101 -1.61 -4.70 -8.30
C CYS A 101 -3.12 -4.92 -8.12
N SER A 102 -3.85 -4.98 -9.22
CA SER A 102 -5.29 -5.25 -9.20
C SER A 102 -5.70 -6.10 -10.41
N ARG A 103 -6.85 -6.77 -10.25
CA ARG A 103 -7.44 -7.72 -11.19
C ARG A 103 -6.54 -8.90 -11.49
N SER A 104 -6.95 -10.08 -11.05
CA SER A 104 -6.31 -11.33 -11.43
C SER A 104 -6.14 -11.41 -12.94
N PHE A 105 -4.89 -11.57 -13.39
CA PHE A 105 -4.59 -11.98 -14.75
C PHE A 105 -5.06 -13.42 -14.91
N PRO A 106 -5.77 -13.77 -15.99
CA PRO A 106 -6.13 -15.15 -16.26
C PRO A 106 -4.84 -15.99 -16.25
N SER A 107 -4.80 -17.04 -15.44
CA SER A 107 -3.87 -18.11 -15.75
C SER A 107 -4.44 -18.81 -16.97
N ASP A 108 -3.65 -19.00 -18.01
CA ASP A 108 -3.96 -20.00 -19.01
C ASP A 108 -3.99 -21.34 -18.26
N ALA A 109 -5.18 -21.77 -17.88
CA ALA A 109 -5.41 -23.11 -17.41
C ALA A 109 -5.42 -23.99 -18.66
N GLU A 110 -4.25 -24.49 -19.05
CA GLU A 110 -4.13 -25.72 -19.83
C GLU A 110 -4.41 -26.94 -18.94
#